data_AF-A0A1F9C7E0-F1
#
_entry.id   AF-A0A1F9C7E0-F1
#
_cell.length_a   1.000
_cell.length_b   1.000
_cell.length_c   1.000
_cell.angle_alpha   90.00
_cell.angle_beta   90.00
_cell.angle_gamma   90.00
#
_symmetry.space_group_name_H-M   'P 1'
#
loop_
_entity.id
_entity.type
_entity.pdbx_description
1 polymer ?
#
loop_
_entity_poly.entity_id
_entity_poly.type
_entity_poly.pdbx_seq_one_letter_code
_entity_poly.pdbx_strand_id
1 'polypeptide(L)'
;MAIVPADLFSVISGILTLGANGGEELFLPKIHSVLCQMKPHNRMLAGLWFSISGSVCYSRDIENVIRDLASRGVLKMEGGSVAVVKNAASLRNQLRTMLPVRQYRKLLATSRKFYARLGR
;
A
#
# COMPACT_ATOMS: atom_id res chain seq x y z
N MET A 1 20.20 15.52 1.64
CA MET A 1 20.00 14.25 0.90
C MET A 1 18.57 14.20 0.41
N ALA A 2 18.36 14.37 -0.90
CA ALA A 2 17.03 14.35 -1.49
C ALA A 2 16.40 12.96 -1.29
N ILE A 3 15.36 12.92 -0.47
CA ILE A 3 14.42 11.81 -0.47
C ILE A 3 13.73 11.93 -1.82
N VAL A 4 14.07 11.06 -2.78
CA VAL A 4 13.23 10.92 -3.99
C VAL A 4 11.80 10.77 -3.46
N PRO A 5 10.86 11.67 -3.82
CA PRO A 5 9.48 11.52 -3.40
C PRO A 5 9.02 10.22 -4.04
N ALA A 6 8.89 9.17 -3.23
CA ALA A 6 8.30 7.95 -3.71
C ALA A 6 6.87 8.33 -4.11
N ASP A 7 6.56 8.16 -5.39
CA ASP A 7 5.25 8.45 -5.92
C ASP A 7 4.19 7.64 -5.16
N LEU A 8 2.97 8.18 -5.08
CA LEU A 8 1.88 7.56 -4.34
C LEU A 8 1.73 6.08 -4.72
N PHE A 9 1.85 5.78 -6.00
CA PHE A 9 1.79 4.42 -6.51
C PHE A 9 2.86 3.52 -5.88
N SER A 10 4.15 3.85 -5.93
CA SER A 10 5.20 2.98 -5.36
C SER A 10 5.07 2.79 -3.85
N VAL A 11 4.67 3.85 -3.12
CA VAL A 11 4.51 3.73 -1.67
C VAL A 11 3.31 2.87 -1.31
N ILE A 12 2.13 3.16 -1.87
CA ILE A 12 0.92 2.41 -1.53
C ILE A 12 1.03 0.97 -2.04
N SER A 13 1.52 0.76 -3.26
CA SER A 13 1.74 -0.59 -3.79
C SER A 13 2.74 -1.39 -2.96
N GLY A 14 3.84 -0.78 -2.53
CA GLY A 14 4.78 -1.41 -1.62
C GLY A 14 4.19 -1.72 -0.25
N ILE A 15 3.37 -0.83 0.31
CA ILE A 15 2.68 -1.08 1.59
C ILE A 15 1.74 -2.29 1.47
N LEU A 16 0.99 -2.41 0.38
CA LEU A 16 0.03 -3.48 0.16
C LEU A 16 0.67 -4.83 -0.23
N THR A 17 1.96 -4.88 -0.56
CA THR A 17 2.56 -6.10 -1.15
C THR A 17 3.84 -6.58 -0.48
N LEU A 18 4.66 -5.69 0.09
CA LEU A 18 5.97 -6.07 0.62
C LEU A 18 5.87 -6.98 1.85
N GLY A 19 4.94 -6.67 2.73
CA GLY A 19 4.61 -7.39 3.96
C GLY A 19 3.62 -8.53 3.77
N ALA A 20 3.08 -8.70 2.57
CA ALA A 20 2.18 -9.80 2.23
C ALA A 20 2.98 -11.11 2.07
N ASN A 21 2.51 -12.19 2.66
CA ASN A 21 3.00 -13.56 2.42
C ASN A 21 2.37 -14.18 1.16
N GLY A 22 1.31 -13.58 0.62
CA GLY A 22 0.56 -14.07 -0.53
C GLY A 22 -0.72 -14.77 -0.08
N GLY A 23 -1.82 -14.45 -0.75
CA GLY A 23 -3.15 -14.96 -0.42
C GLY A 23 -3.92 -14.12 0.61
N GLU A 24 -3.33 -13.06 1.18
CA GLU A 24 -4.05 -12.20 2.12
C GLU A 24 -5.23 -11.51 1.45
N GLU A 25 -6.37 -11.58 2.12
CA GLU A 25 -7.57 -10.84 1.79
C GLU A 25 -7.54 -9.46 2.44
N LEU A 26 -7.57 -8.42 1.62
CA LEU A 26 -7.58 -7.04 2.05
C LEU A 26 -8.95 -6.43 1.78
N PHE A 27 -9.71 -6.15 2.83
CA PHE A 27 -10.99 -5.44 2.69
C PHE A 27 -10.75 -3.95 2.39
N LEU A 28 -11.26 -3.47 1.25
CA LEU A 28 -11.00 -2.11 0.73
C LEU A 28 -11.23 -1.02 1.80
N PRO A 29 -12.39 -0.95 2.49
CA PRO A 29 -12.59 0.06 3.54
C PRO A 29 -11.55 0.02 4.65
N LYS A 30 -11.08 -1.19 5.01
CA LYS A 30 -10.06 -1.37 6.07
C LYS A 30 -8.70 -0.85 5.60
N ILE A 31 -8.35 -1.02 4.32
CA ILE A 31 -7.13 -0.45 3.72
C ILE A 31 -7.12 1.07 3.90
N HIS A 32 -8.20 1.75 3.50
CA HIS A 32 -8.32 3.20 3.60
C HIS A 32 -8.21 3.70 5.04
N SER A 33 -8.96 3.07 5.96
CA SER A 33 -8.94 3.42 7.39
C SER A 33 -7.56 3.24 8.02
N VAL A 34 -6.89 2.11 7.78
CA VAL A 34 -5.55 1.86 8.34
C VAL A 34 -4.52 2.85 7.78
N LEU A 35 -4.54 3.14 6.49
CA LEU A 35 -3.64 4.13 5.87
C LEU A 35 -3.88 5.54 6.43
N CYS A 36 -5.15 5.93 6.64
CA CYS A 36 -5.53 7.19 7.29
C CYS A 36 -4.94 7.29 8.70
N GLN A 37 -5.12 6.25 9.53
CA GLN A 37 -4.58 6.18 10.89
C GLN A 37 -3.04 6.13 10.93
N MET A 38 -2.40 5.61 9.88
CA MET A 38 -0.95 5.57 9.80
C MET A 38 -0.35 6.89 9.33
N LYS A 39 -1.07 7.67 8.51
CA LYS A 39 -0.61 8.93 7.92
C LYS A 39 0.01 9.92 8.92
N PRO A 40 -0.61 10.27 10.06
CA PRO A 40 -0.04 11.25 10.98
C PRO A 40 1.24 10.76 11.70
N HIS A 41 1.43 9.44 11.81
CA HIS A 41 2.54 8.85 12.56
C HIS A 41 3.66 8.28 11.67
N ASN A 42 3.49 8.34 10.35
CA ASN A 42 4.46 7.80 9.40
C ASN A 42 4.91 8.89 8.42
N ARG A 43 6.16 9.34 8.57
CA ARG A 43 6.77 10.36 7.70
C ARG A 43 6.68 10.03 6.20
N MET A 44 6.68 8.74 5.83
CA MET A 44 6.57 8.31 4.44
C MET A 44 5.15 8.51 3.88
N LEU A 45 4.11 8.34 4.70
CA LEU A 45 2.71 8.59 4.33
C LEU A 45 2.30 10.06 4.50
N ALA A 46 2.90 10.76 5.47
CA ALA A 46 2.69 12.17 5.72
C ALA A 46 3.15 13.03 4.53
N GLY A 47 4.22 12.62 3.86
CA GLY A 47 4.73 13.29 2.65
C GLY A 47 3.94 13.00 1.37
N LEU A 48 2.95 12.11 1.40
CA LEU A 48 2.09 11.80 0.25
C LEU A 48 0.86 12.69 0.25
N TRP A 49 0.55 13.29 -0.90
CA TRP A 49 -0.75 13.93 -1.09
C TRP A 49 -1.76 12.88 -1.57
N PHE A 50 -2.81 12.65 -0.79
CA PHE A 50 -3.98 11.89 -1.24
C PHE A 50 -5.21 12.44 -0.53
N SER A 51 -6.29 12.62 -1.29
CA SER A 51 -7.54 13.19 -0.75
C SER A 51 -8.26 12.13 0.07
N ILE A 52 -8.62 12.50 1.30
CA ILE A 52 -9.41 11.68 2.21
C ILE A 52 -10.81 12.30 2.25
N SER A 53 -11.84 11.51 1.94
CA SER A 53 -13.23 11.94 1.86
C SER A 53 -14.13 11.06 2.71
N GLY A 54 -15.12 11.67 3.37
CA GLY A 54 -16.16 10.97 4.13
C GLY A 54 -15.72 10.40 5.48
N SER A 55 -16.66 9.73 6.15
CA SER A 55 -16.52 9.18 7.51
C SER A 55 -15.56 7.99 7.63
N VAL A 56 -15.21 7.33 6.52
CA VAL A 56 -14.40 6.09 6.49
C VAL A 56 -12.96 6.34 6.03
N CYS A 57 -12.52 7.60 6.03
CA CYS A 57 -11.25 8.02 5.45
C CYS A 57 -11.00 7.49 4.01
N TYR A 58 -12.04 7.45 3.18
CA TYR A 58 -11.93 6.91 1.83
C TYR A 58 -11.04 7.79 0.95
N SER A 59 -10.24 7.18 0.07
CA SER A 59 -9.37 7.94 -0.84
C SER A 59 -9.42 7.39 -2.26
N ARG A 60 -9.87 8.22 -3.20
CA ARG A 60 -9.93 7.88 -4.63
C ARG A 60 -8.54 7.55 -5.19
N ASP A 61 -7.50 8.24 -4.73
CA ASP A 61 -6.14 8.01 -5.19
C ASP A 61 -5.64 6.62 -4.77
N ILE A 62 -5.94 6.20 -3.54
CA ILE A 62 -5.64 4.84 -3.06
C ILE A 62 -6.43 3.80 -3.87
N GLU A 63 -7.70 4.06 -4.16
CA GLU A 63 -8.50 3.13 -4.96
C GLU A 63 -7.96 2.98 -6.38
N ASN A 64 -7.51 4.07 -7.01
CA ASN A 64 -6.86 4.02 -8.32
C ASN A 64 -5.59 3.15 -8.29
N VAL A 65 -4.77 3.25 -7.24
CA VAL A 65 -3.60 2.36 -7.07
C VAL A 65 -4.03 0.91 -6.94
N ILE A 66 -5.08 0.61 -6.17
CA ILE A 66 -5.58 -0.76 -6.01
C ILE A 66 -6.10 -1.33 -7.34
N ARG A 67 -6.84 -0.52 -8.11
CA ARG A 67 -7.31 -0.89 -9.44
C ARG A 67 -6.17 -1.16 -10.41
N ASP A 68 -5.11 -0.34 -10.37
CA ASP A 68 -3.91 -0.55 -11.21
C ASP A 68 -3.11 -1.79 -10.78
N LEU A 69 -3.07 -2.11 -9.49
CA LEU A 69 -2.50 -3.38 -9.04
C LEU A 69 -3.33 -4.58 -9.45
N ALA A 70 -4.65 -4.43 -9.51
CA ALA A 70 -5.54 -5.46 -10.01
C ALA A 70 -5.39 -5.67 -11.53
N SER A 71 -5.27 -4.59 -12.32
CA SER A 71 -5.02 -4.69 -13.77
C SER A 71 -3.68 -5.35 -14.09
N ARG A 72 -2.67 -5.15 -13.23
CA ARG A 72 -1.35 -5.81 -13.33
C ARG A 72 -1.31 -7.24 -12.77
N GLY A 73 -2.43 -7.76 -12.26
CA GLY A 73 -2.52 -9.11 -11.68
C GLY A 73 -1.79 -9.28 -10.34
N VAL A 74 -1.38 -8.19 -9.69
CA VAL A 74 -0.76 -8.20 -8.37
C VAL A 74 -1.81 -8.43 -7.28
N LEU A 75 -2.98 -7.81 -7.46
CA LEU A 75 -4.19 -8.03 -6.66
C LEU A 75 -5.27 -8.72 -7.49
N LYS A 76 -6.15 -9.49 -6.85
CA LYS A 76 -7.39 -10.01 -7.44
C LYS A 76 -8.56 -9.44 -6.67
N MET A 77 -9.47 -8.73 -7.35
CA MET A 77 -10.68 -8.22 -6.72
C MET A 77 -11.71 -9.34 -6.60
N GLU A 78 -12.25 -9.55 -5.39
CA GLU A 78 -13.32 -10.48 -5.08
C GLU A 78 -14.52 -9.73 -4.48
N GLY A 79 -15.72 -10.02 -4.99
CA GLY A 79 -16.97 -9.39 -4.53
C GLY A 79 -17.01 -7.86 -4.62
N GLY A 80 -16.11 -7.23 -5.39
CA GLY A 80 -16.02 -5.77 -5.53
C GLY A 80 -15.50 -5.01 -4.31
N SER A 81 -15.14 -5.69 -3.22
CA SER A 81 -14.70 -5.04 -1.95
C SER A 81 -13.53 -5.72 -1.25
N VAL A 82 -13.12 -6.90 -1.71
CA VAL A 82 -11.96 -7.63 -1.18
C VAL A 82 -10.88 -7.68 -2.25
N ALA A 83 -9.62 -7.40 -1.88
CA ALA A 83 -8.47 -7.52 -2.76
C ALA A 83 -7.53 -8.62 -2.23
N VAL A 84 -7.33 -9.68 -3.00
CA VAL A 84 -6.46 -10.80 -2.66
C VAL A 84 -5.08 -10.59 -3.26
N VAL A 85 -4.03 -10.65 -2.44
CA VAL A 85 -2.65 -10.50 -2.92
C VAL A 85 -2.21 -11.79 -3.63
N LYS A 86 -1.91 -11.74 -4.93
CA LYS A 86 -1.49 -12.93 -5.71
C LYS A 86 -0.03 -12.85 -6.14
N ASN A 87 0.35 -11.81 -6.88
CA ASN A 87 1.67 -11.72 -7.51
C ASN A 87 2.61 -10.71 -6.81
N ALA A 88 2.66 -10.74 -5.47
CA ALA A 88 3.49 -9.83 -4.69
C ALA A 88 5.00 -9.98 -4.99
N ALA A 89 5.47 -11.17 -5.36
CA ALA A 89 6.89 -11.42 -5.63
C ALA A 89 7.43 -10.57 -6.80
N SER A 90 6.67 -10.46 -7.89
CA SER A 90 7.05 -9.66 -9.06
C SER A 90 7.22 -8.18 -8.71
N LEU A 91 6.22 -7.61 -8.01
CA LEU A 91 6.29 -6.21 -7.58
C LEU A 91 7.38 -5.96 -6.53
N ARG A 92 7.63 -6.92 -5.62
CA ARG A 92 8.74 -6.83 -4.65
C ARG A 92 10.08 -6.72 -5.34
N ASN A 93 10.32 -7.53 -6.37
CA ASN A 93 11.56 -7.47 -7.16
C ASN A 93 11.69 -6.13 -7.88
N GLN A 94 10.61 -5.65 -8.50
CA GLN A 94 10.60 -4.34 -9.16
C GLN A 94 10.94 -3.21 -8.18
N LEU A 95 10.26 -3.14 -7.02
CA LEU A 95 10.52 -2.12 -6.00
C LEU A 95 11.93 -2.20 -5.43
N ARG A 96 12.51 -3.41 -5.31
CA ARG A 96 13.89 -3.61 -4.86
C ARG A 96 14.92 -3.05 -5.84
N THR A 97 14.64 -3.10 -7.14
CA THR A 97 15.51 -2.53 -8.19
C THR A 97 15.36 -1.01 -8.32
N MET A 98 14.15 -0.49 -8.11
CA MET A 98 13.85 0.94 -8.31
C MET A 98 14.18 1.81 -7.09
N LEU A 99 14.09 1.27 -5.88
CA LEU A 99 14.25 2.05 -4.64
C LEU A 99 15.64 1.89 -4.03
N PRO A 100 16.24 2.99 -3.52
CA PRO A 100 17.44 2.88 -2.69
C PRO A 100 17.21 1.97 -1.48
N VAL A 101 18.22 1.18 -1.10
CA VAL A 101 18.13 0.16 -0.02
C VAL A 101 17.52 0.72 1.27
N ARG A 102 17.87 1.95 1.65
CA ARG A 102 17.31 2.62 2.85
C ARG A 102 15.81 2.89 2.72
N GLN A 103 15.33 3.29 1.55
CA GLN A 103 13.91 3.53 1.30
C GLN A 103 13.13 2.21 1.25
N TYR A 104 13.67 1.21 0.56
CA TYR A 104 13.07 -0.13 0.50
C TYR A 104 12.86 -0.72 1.91
N ARG A 105 13.88 -0.66 2.78
CA ARG A 105 13.76 -1.14 4.17
C ARG A 105 12.69 -0.40 4.98
N LYS A 106 12.59 0.93 4.81
CA LYS A 106 11.54 1.73 5.47
C LYS A 106 10.15 1.37 4.95
N LEU A 107 10.02 1.13 3.67
CA LEU A 107 8.76 0.74 3.03
C LEU A 107 8.32 -0.65 3.50
N LEU A 108 9.24 -1.62 3.55
CA LEU A 108 8.98 -2.95 4.12
C LEU A 108 8.54 -2.87 5.59
N ALA A 109 9.22 -2.07 6.42
CA ALA A 109 8.83 -1.87 7.80
C ALA A 109 7.44 -1.22 7.95
N THR A 110 7.11 -0.29 7.05
CA THR A 110 5.79 0.35 7.00
C THR A 110 4.71 -0.64 6.58
N SER A 111 4.99 -1.46 5.56
CA SER A 111 4.09 -2.53 5.13
C SER A 111 3.81 -3.53 6.26
N ARG A 112 4.82 -3.97 7.00
CA ARG A 112 4.61 -4.85 8.17
C ARG A 112 3.72 -4.21 9.25
N LYS A 113 3.90 -2.92 9.52
CA LYS A 113 3.03 -2.17 10.45
C LYS A 113 1.60 -2.06 9.95
N PHE A 114 1.40 -1.92 8.64
CA PHE A 114 0.09 -1.94 8.00
C PHE A 114 -0.61 -3.28 8.24
N TYR A 115 0.05 -4.41 7.92
CA TYR A 115 -0.51 -5.74 8.16
C TYR A 115 -0.78 -6.04 9.64
N ALA A 116 0.08 -5.58 10.55
CA ALA A 116 -0.15 -5.71 11.98
C ALA A 116 -1.38 -4.94 12.48
N ARG A 117 -1.75 -3.82 11.82
CA ARG A 117 -2.99 -3.08 12.09
C ARG A 117 -4.20 -3.66 11.36
N LEU A 118 -3.98 -4.34 10.24
CA LEU A 118 -5.04 -4.98 9.46
C LEU A 118 -5.54 -6.27 10.12
N GLY A 119 -4.66 -6.99 10.84
CA GLY A 119 -5.02 -8.17 11.64
C GLY A 119 -5.55 -7.86 13.05
N ARG A 120 -5.59 -6.58 13.45
CA ARG A 120 -6.34 -6.12 14.63
C ARG A 120 -7.77 -5.75 14.24
#